data_AF-A0A8T2U5W4-F1
#
_entry.id   AF-A0A8T2U5W4-F1
#
_cell.length_a   1.000
_cell.length_b   1.000
_cell.length_c   1.000
_cell.angle_alpha   90.00
_cell.angle_beta   90.00
_cell.angle_gamma   90.00
#
_symmetry.space_group_name_H-M   'P 1'
#
loop_
_entity.id
_entity.type
_entity.pdbx_description
1 polymer ?
#
loop_
_entity_poly.entity_id
_entity_poly.type
_entity_poly.pdbx_seq_one_letter_code
_entity_poly.pdbx_strand_id
1 'polypeptide(L)'
;CERLPFDLPEAEEELVAGYQTEYSGIKLALFYVGSYLNLLISSLFVTILYLGGWKSSIPFVENFIQNISINYGINESFDVLKPVLDIFTTLSKSYLFLFISILTRRTLPR
;
A
#
# COMPACT_ATOMS: atom_id res chain seq x y z
N CYS A 1 -4.31 7.01 -9.50
CA CYS A 1 -3.71 7.89 -8.48
C CYS A 1 -4.00 9.32 -8.88
N GLU A 2 -5.12 9.84 -8.40
CA GLU A 2 -5.53 11.23 -8.55
C GLU A 2 -5.78 11.69 -7.12
N ARG A 3 -4.78 12.38 -6.58
CA ARG A 3 -4.73 13.03 -5.26
C ARG A 3 -3.69 14.13 -5.41
N LEU A 4 -3.74 15.18 -4.59
CA LEU A 4 -2.76 16.28 -4.62
C LEU A 4 -1.33 15.73 -4.78
N PRO A 5 -0.53 16.22 -5.74
CA PRO A 5 -0.71 17.43 -6.58
C PRO A 5 -1.42 17.20 -7.94
N PHE A 6 -1.87 15.98 -8.26
CA PHE A 6 -2.48 15.65 -9.57
C PHE A 6 -3.98 15.43 -9.46
N ASP A 7 -4.66 16.26 -8.68
CA ASP A 7 -6.10 16.13 -8.35
C ASP A 7 -6.99 17.01 -9.25
N LEU A 8 -6.55 17.27 -10.48
CA LEU A 8 -7.18 18.21 -11.43
C LEU A 8 -8.69 18.01 -11.60
N PRO A 9 -9.22 16.77 -11.82
CA PRO A 9 -10.66 16.56 -11.99
C PRO A 9 -11.49 16.69 -10.69
N GLU A 10 -10.89 16.55 -9.50
CA GLU A 10 -11.55 16.83 -8.20
C GLU A 10 -11.39 18.32 -7.82
N ALA A 11 -10.36 19.02 -8.33
CA ALA A 11 -10.13 20.44 -8.05
C ALA A 11 -11.13 21.37 -8.75
N GLU A 12 -11.75 20.93 -9.85
CA GLU A 12 -12.82 21.68 -10.53
C GLU A 12 -14.11 21.75 -9.68
N GLU A 13 -14.21 20.87 -8.68
CA GLU A 13 -15.30 20.79 -7.72
C GLU A 13 -15.43 22.06 -6.85
N GLU A 14 -14.35 22.84 -6.71
CA GLU A 14 -14.35 24.12 -5.98
C GLU A 14 -15.06 25.26 -6.74
N LEU A 15 -15.35 25.09 -8.03
CA LEU A 15 -16.07 26.07 -8.85
C LEU A 15 -17.52 25.63 -9.16
N VAL A 16 -17.74 24.35 -9.44
CA VAL A 16 -19.05 23.65 -9.54
C VAL A 16 -18.74 22.18 -9.25
N ALA A 17 -19.56 21.46 -8.47
CA ALA A 17 -19.23 20.15 -7.89
C ALA A 17 -19.00 18.95 -8.87
N GLY A 18 -18.48 19.21 -10.07
CA GLY A 18 -17.91 18.26 -11.01
C GLY A 18 -18.85 17.13 -11.41
N TYR A 19 -18.24 16.00 -11.78
CA TYR A 19 -18.97 14.77 -12.10
C TYR A 19 -19.68 14.16 -10.87
N GLN A 20 -19.34 14.60 -9.64
CA GLN A 20 -20.01 14.11 -8.43
C GLN A 20 -21.48 14.54 -8.37
N THR A 21 -21.86 15.63 -9.05
CA THR A 21 -23.27 16.05 -9.19
C THR A 21 -24.10 15.18 -10.13
N GLU A 22 -23.45 14.47 -11.05
CA GLU A 22 -24.13 13.65 -12.07
C GLU A 22 -24.44 12.23 -11.57
N TYR A 23 -23.75 11.77 -10.53
CA TYR A 23 -23.89 10.42 -9.99
C TYR A 23 -24.45 10.42 -8.56
N SER A 24 -25.39 9.51 -8.27
CA SER A 24 -25.98 9.35 -6.94
C SER A 24 -25.99 7.88 -6.48
N GLY A 25 -26.03 7.67 -5.17
CA GLY A 25 -26.14 6.37 -4.52
C GLY A 25 -24.96 5.43 -4.80
N ILE A 26 -25.26 4.23 -5.31
CA ILE A 26 -24.26 3.17 -5.51
C ILE A 26 -23.19 3.53 -6.54
N LYS A 27 -23.56 4.34 -7.56
CA LYS A 27 -22.64 4.73 -8.64
C LYS A 27 -21.53 5.61 -8.11
N LEU A 28 -21.89 6.59 -7.27
CA LEU A 28 -20.95 7.45 -6.57
C LEU A 28 -20.05 6.64 -5.62
N ALA A 29 -20.61 5.68 -4.87
CA ALA A 29 -19.83 4.82 -4.00
C ALA A 29 -18.77 3.99 -4.76
N LEU A 30 -19.10 3.47 -5.94
CA LEU A 30 -18.15 2.72 -6.79
C LEU A 30 -16.99 3.59 -7.26
N PHE A 31 -17.23 4.86 -7.59
CA PHE A 31 -16.15 5.80 -7.94
C PHE A 31 -15.20 6.04 -6.77
N TYR A 32 -15.72 6.24 -5.55
CA TYR A 32 -14.88 6.37 -4.36
C TYR A 32 -14.09 5.10 -4.06
N VAL A 33 -14.74 3.93 -4.06
CA VAL A 33 -14.05 2.66 -3.81
C VAL A 33 -12.98 2.41 -4.87
N GLY A 34 -13.27 2.72 -6.14
CA GLY A 34 -12.31 2.60 -7.24
C GLY A 34 -11.06 3.45 -7.05
N SER A 35 -11.19 4.70 -6.59
CA SER A 35 -10.03 5.57 -6.36
C SER A 35 -9.15 5.08 -5.20
N TYR A 36 -9.75 4.58 -4.11
CA TYR A 36 -9.00 3.98 -2.99
C TYR A 36 -8.35 2.65 -3.38
N LEU A 37 -9.01 1.83 -4.19
CA LEU A 37 -8.43 0.59 -4.71
C LEU A 37 -7.25 0.87 -5.64
N ASN A 38 -7.34 1.87 -6.50
CA ASN A 38 -6.24 2.28 -7.37
C ASN A 38 -5.01 2.73 -6.55
N LEU A 39 -5.24 3.47 -5.46
CA LEU A 39 -4.17 3.85 -4.53
C LEU A 39 -3.52 2.62 -3.89
N LEU A 40 -4.31 1.67 -3.39
CA LEU A 40 -3.81 0.41 -2.81
C LEU A 40 -2.98 -0.39 -3.83
N ILE A 41 -3.51 -0.58 -5.04
CA ILE A 41 -2.83 -1.34 -6.10
C ILE A 41 -1.51 -0.67 -6.51
N SER A 42 -1.50 0.65 -6.66
CA SER A 42 -0.27 1.39 -6.97
C SER A 42 0.81 1.22 -5.89
N SER A 43 0.41 1.22 -4.61
CA SER A 43 1.34 1.01 -3.50
C SER A 43 1.94 -0.39 -3.48
N LEU A 44 1.15 -1.41 -3.87
CA LEU A 44 1.62 -2.78 -4.03
C LEU A 44 2.62 -2.89 -5.18
N PHE A 45 2.34 -2.26 -6.32
CA PHE A 45 3.28 -2.25 -7.46
C PHE A 45 4.62 -1.62 -7.09
N VAL A 46 4.62 -0.46 -6.42
CA VAL A 46 5.86 0.19 -5.96
C VAL A 46 6.61 -0.70 -4.98
N THR A 47 5.90 -1.35 -4.06
CA THR A 47 6.50 -2.27 -3.08
C THR A 47 7.18 -3.46 -3.75
N ILE A 48 6.54 -4.06 -4.75
CA ILE A 48 7.07 -5.22 -5.47
C ILE A 48 8.25 -4.82 -6.36
N LEU A 49 8.12 -3.76 -7.14
CA LEU A 49 9.12 -3.36 -8.14
C LEU A 49 10.36 -2.72 -7.50
N TYR A 50 10.20 -1.89 -6.48
CA TYR A 50 11.29 -1.08 -5.93
C TYR A 50 11.72 -1.47 -4.50
N LEU A 51 10.78 -1.90 -3.64
CA LEU A 51 11.09 -2.24 -2.24
C LEU A 51 11.37 -3.75 -2.03
N GLY A 52 11.62 -4.47 -3.13
CA GLY A 52 12.02 -5.88 -3.10
C GLY A 52 10.92 -6.85 -2.66
N GLY A 53 9.67 -6.41 -2.62
CA GLY A 53 8.50 -7.23 -2.29
C GLY A 53 8.72 -8.09 -1.05
N TRP A 54 8.86 -9.39 -1.30
CA TRP A 54 8.84 -10.49 -0.34
C TRP A 54 10.18 -10.64 0.36
N LYS A 55 11.25 -10.09 -0.23
CA LYS A 55 12.56 -10.06 0.41
C LYS A 55 12.55 -9.03 1.53
N SER A 56 12.70 -9.49 2.76
CA SER A 56 12.93 -8.61 3.89
C SER A 56 14.38 -8.17 3.92
N SER A 57 14.75 -7.10 3.20
CA SER A 57 16.09 -6.50 3.27
C SER A 57 16.38 -5.80 4.61
N ILE A 58 15.55 -6.01 5.63
CA ILE A 58 15.71 -5.44 6.96
C ILE A 58 16.55 -6.42 7.78
N PRO A 59 17.80 -6.06 8.14
CA PRO A 59 18.73 -6.99 8.78
C PRO A 59 18.19 -7.55 10.11
N PHE A 60 17.30 -6.82 10.78
CA PHE A 60 16.63 -7.31 11.99
C PHE A 60 15.76 -8.55 11.74
N VAL A 61 14.99 -8.58 10.64
CA VAL A 61 14.11 -9.71 10.31
C VAL A 61 14.93 -10.90 9.85
N GLU A 62 15.96 -10.67 9.04
CA GLU A 62 16.83 -11.73 8.53
C GLU A 62 17.64 -12.38 9.67
N ASN A 63 18.17 -11.58 10.61
CA ASN A 63 18.79 -12.08 11.83
C ASN A 63 17.81 -12.85 12.71
N PHE A 64 16.54 -12.43 12.79
CA PHE A 64 15.52 -13.15 13.57
C PHE A 64 15.19 -14.52 12.95
N ILE A 65 15.01 -14.59 11.62
CA ILE A 65 14.81 -15.86 10.90
C ILE A 65 16.04 -16.76 11.08
N GLN A 66 17.25 -16.22 10.95
CA GLN A 66 18.49 -16.95 11.12
C GLN A 66 18.63 -17.49 12.56
N ASN A 67 18.36 -16.66 13.57
CA ASN A 67 18.38 -17.08 14.97
C ASN A 67 17.34 -18.16 15.30
N ILE A 68 16.15 -18.11 14.69
CA ILE A 68 15.15 -19.18 14.81
C ILE A 68 15.66 -20.46 14.15
N SER A 69 16.24 -20.38 12.96
CA SER A 69 16.74 -21.55 12.24
C SER A 69 17.89 -22.28 12.97
N ILE A 70 18.77 -21.52 13.64
CA ILE A 70 19.94 -22.05 14.35
C ILE A 70 19.54 -22.68 15.69
N ASN A 71 18.61 -22.08 16.43
CA ASN A 71 18.24 -22.56 17.77
C ASN A 71 17.26 -23.74 17.77
N TYR A 72 16.39 -23.85 16.76
CA TYR A 72 15.28 -24.81 16.79
C TYR A 72 15.50 -26.09 15.97
N GLY A 73 16.66 -26.26 15.32
CA GLY A 73 17.02 -27.48 14.58
C GLY A 73 15.94 -27.95 13.61
N ILE A 74 15.89 -27.37 12.40
CA ILE A 74 15.02 -27.73 11.25
C ILE A 74 13.81 -28.59 11.64
N ASN A 75 12.80 -27.98 12.26
CA ASN A 75 11.48 -28.60 12.28
C ASN A 75 10.81 -28.22 10.97
N GLU A 76 10.37 -29.20 10.18
CA GLU A 76 9.61 -29.00 8.93
C GLU A 76 8.40 -28.06 9.11
N SER A 77 7.93 -27.87 10.35
CA SER A 77 6.88 -26.91 10.73
C SER A 77 7.25 -25.44 10.46
N PHE A 78 8.52 -25.05 10.52
CA PHE A 78 8.94 -23.65 10.28
C PHE A 78 8.93 -23.26 8.79
N ASP A 79 8.91 -24.23 7.87
CA ASP A 79 8.84 -23.93 6.43
C ASP A 79 7.46 -23.40 6.02
N VAL A 80 6.39 -23.77 6.75
CA VAL A 80 5.03 -23.22 6.53
C VAL A 80 4.93 -21.77 7.01
N LEU A 81 5.75 -21.36 7.97
CA LEU A 81 5.71 -20.00 8.54
C LEU A 81 6.48 -18.97 7.71
N LYS A 82 7.45 -19.40 6.91
CA LYS A 82 8.20 -18.52 5.98
C LYS A 82 7.29 -17.73 5.03
N PRO A 83 6.37 -18.35 4.25
CA PRO A 83 5.50 -17.60 3.35
C PRO A 83 4.54 -16.66 4.10
N VAL A 84 4.10 -17.02 5.30
CA VAL A 84 3.25 -16.15 6.13
C VAL A 84 4.00 -14.88 6.53
N LEU A 85 5.28 -15.03 6.92
CA LEU A 85 6.14 -13.90 7.24
C LEU A 85 6.39 -13.02 6.01
N ASP A 86 6.63 -13.62 4.84
CA ASP A 86 6.87 -12.90 3.59
C ASP A 86 5.63 -12.07 3.18
N ILE A 87 4.44 -12.63 3.29
CA ILE A 87 3.17 -11.91 3.07
C ILE A 87 3.05 -10.75 4.06
N PHE A 88 3.35 -10.98 5.34
CA PHE A 88 3.30 -9.91 6.34
C PHE A 88 4.28 -8.77 6.02
N THR A 89 5.50 -9.08 5.58
CA THR A 89 6.49 -8.05 5.22
C THR A 89 6.06 -7.23 4.01
N THR A 90 5.48 -7.86 2.98
CA THR A 90 4.97 -7.14 1.80
C THR A 90 3.81 -6.21 2.16
N LEU A 91 2.87 -6.69 2.98
CA LEU A 91 1.75 -5.88 3.46
C LEU A 91 2.25 -4.68 4.27
N SER A 92 3.16 -4.90 5.22
CA SER A 92 3.74 -3.82 6.03
C SER A 92 4.39 -2.72 5.17
N LYS A 93 5.17 -3.09 4.16
CA LYS A 93 5.79 -2.13 3.22
C LYS A 93 4.75 -1.37 2.38
N SER A 94 3.71 -2.05 1.90
CA SER A 94 2.62 -1.38 1.16
C SER A 94 1.88 -0.36 2.02
N TYR A 95 1.61 -0.68 3.29
CA TYR A 95 0.99 0.24 4.23
C TYR A 95 1.86 1.47 4.52
N LEU A 96 3.19 1.27 4.62
CA LEU A 96 4.13 2.38 4.74
C LEU A 96 4.07 3.31 3.52
N PHE A 97 4.03 2.76 2.31
CA PHE A 97 3.93 3.57 1.09
C PHE A 97 2.57 4.29 0.97
N LEU A 98 1.47 3.64 1.37
CA LEU A 98 0.17 4.29 1.50
C LEU A 98 0.21 5.46 2.49
N PHE A 99 0.86 5.27 3.64
CA PHE A 99 1.03 6.31 4.64
C PHE A 99 1.83 7.50 4.09
N ILE A 100 2.92 7.26 3.37
CA ILE A 100 3.68 8.32 2.68
C ILE A 100 2.77 9.05 1.69
N SER A 101 1.99 8.32 0.89
CA SER A 101 1.09 8.93 -0.11
C SER A 101 0.03 9.83 0.55
N ILE A 102 -0.48 9.44 1.72
CA ILE A 102 -1.42 10.25 2.50
C ILE A 102 -0.72 11.48 3.14
N LEU A 103 0.54 11.32 3.58
CA LEU A 103 1.34 12.44 4.09
C LEU A 103 1.63 13.49 3.01
N THR A 104 1.98 13.05 1.79
CA THR A 104 2.27 13.95 0.66
C THR A 104 1.11 14.90 0.38
N ARG A 105 -0.14 14.42 0.52
CA ARG A 105 -1.34 15.26 0.41
C ARG A 105 -1.35 16.42 1.42
N ARG A 106 -0.78 16.21 2.61
CA ARG A 106 -0.76 17.22 3.69
C ARG A 106 0.46 18.16 3.60
N THR A 107 1.49 17.81 2.83
CA THR A 107 2.74 18.57 2.80
C THR A 107 2.87 19.46 1.57
N LEU A 108 2.32 19.07 0.42
CA LEU A 108 2.43 19.83 -0.81
C LEU A 108 1.29 20.85 -0.96
N PRO A 109 1.58 22.10 -1.38
CA PRO A 109 0.56 22.97 -1.91
C PRO A 109 -0.03 22.36 -3.18
N ARG A 110 -1.29 22.73 -3.48
CA ARG A 110 -1.94 22.35 -4.73
C ARG A 110 -1.21 22.94 -5.93
#